data_AF-A0A0D8L610-F1
#
_entry.id   AF-A0A0D8L610-F1
#
_cell.length_a   1.000
_cell.length_b   1.000
_cell.length_c   1.000
_cell.angle_alpha   90.00
_cell.angle_beta   90.00
_cell.angle_gamma   90.00
#
_symmetry.space_group_name_H-M   'P 1'
#
loop_
_entity.id
_entity.type
_entity.pdbx_description
1 polymer ?
#
loop_
_entity_poly.entity_id
_entity_poly.type
_entity_poly.pdbx_seq_one_letter_code
_entity_poly.pdbx_strand_id
1 'polypeptide(L)' 'HALPVLMGPHTFNFKNICGKLQQADALLTVTDEQSLSDAVSNLLNDEDYRLYCGRHARGTS' A
#
# COMPACT_ATOMS: atom_id res chain seq x y z
N HIS A 1 -13.77 -0.22 -6.59
CA HIS A 1 -12.79 0.69 -5.95
C HIS A 1 -11.59 -0.15 -5.56
N ALA A 2 -10.37 0.28 -5.87
CA ALA A 2 -9.20 -0.43 -5.37
C ALA A 2 -8.81 0.10 -3.99
N LEU A 3 -8.29 -0.80 -3.16
CA LEU A 3 -7.93 -0.53 -1.79
C LEU A 3 -6.40 -0.41 -1.68
N PRO A 4 -5.90 0.52 -0.85
CA PRO A 4 -4.48 0.61 -0.53
C PRO A 4 -4.00 -0.69 0.13
N VAL A 5 -2.80 -1.15 -0.23
CA VAL A 5 -2.20 -2.38 0.34
C VAL A 5 -1.04 -1.99 1.27
N LEU A 6 -1.11 -2.43 2.52
CA LEU A 6 -0.03 -2.30 3.51
C LEU A 6 0.73 -3.62 3.60
N MET A 7 2.06 -3.56 3.60
CA MET A 7 2.93 -4.74 3.72
C MET A 7 4.11 -4.49 4.63
N GLY A 8 4.43 -5.49 5.44
CA GLY A 8 5.67 -5.52 6.22
C GLY A 8 6.92 -5.73 5.34
N PRO A 9 8.14 -5.61 5.90
CA PRO A 9 9.38 -5.72 5.14
C PRO A 9 9.66 -7.15 4.63
N HIS A 10 8.97 -8.16 5.16
CA HIS A 10 9.22 -9.57 4.87
C HIS A 10 8.32 -10.11 3.75
N THR A 11 8.53 -9.63 2.53
CA THR A 11 7.70 -9.97 1.36
C THR A 11 8.21 -11.17 0.55
N PHE A 12 9.23 -11.86 1.04
CA PHE A 12 9.99 -12.87 0.28
C PHE A 12 9.12 -13.96 -0.37
N ASN A 13 8.15 -14.49 0.38
CA ASN A 13 7.24 -15.55 -0.10
C ASN A 13 6.27 -15.08 -1.19
N PHE A 14 6.15 -13.76 -1.38
CA PHE A 14 5.22 -13.11 -2.32
C PHE A 14 5.97 -12.20 -3.31
N LYS A 15 7.29 -12.36 -3.45
CA LYS A 15 8.18 -11.49 -4.24
C LYS A 15 7.62 -11.02 -5.59
N ASN A 16 7.03 -11.93 -6.38
CA ASN A 16 6.50 -11.58 -7.70
C ASN A 16 5.28 -10.67 -7.65
N ILE A 17 4.35 -10.89 -6.71
CA ILE A 17 3.16 -10.05 -6.60
C ILE A 17 3.47 -8.74 -5.87
N CYS A 18 4.39 -8.77 -4.91
CA CYS A 18 4.88 -7.56 -4.22
C CYS A 18 5.65 -6.64 -5.15
N GLY A 19 6.49 -7.19 -6.04
CA GLY A 19 7.20 -6.42 -7.05
C GLY A 19 6.25 -5.70 -8.00
N LYS A 20 5.17 -6.37 -8.43
CA LYS A 20 4.12 -5.75 -9.28
C LYS A 20 3.33 -4.67 -8.54
N LEU A 21 3.02 -4.87 -7.26
CA LEU A 21 2.31 -3.88 -6.43
C LEU A 21 3.20 -2.68 -6.05
N GLN A 22 4.51 -2.90 -5.86
CA GLN A 22 5.48 -1.81 -5.66
C GLN A 22 5.65 -0.95 -6.92
N GLN A 23 5.74 -1.56 -8.10
CA GLN A 23 5.85 -0.84 -9.38
C GLN A 23 4.64 0.05 -9.68
N ALA A 24 3.51 -0.26 -9.05
CA ALA A 24 2.27 0.46 -9.22
C ALA A 24 1.99 1.40 -8.04
N ASP A 25 2.98 1.85 -7.25
CA ASP A 25 2.83 2.75 -6.09
C ASP A 25 1.64 2.42 -5.16
N ALA A 26 1.26 1.14 -5.14
CA ALA A 26 0.04 0.63 -4.51
C ALA A 26 0.33 -0.01 -3.15
N LEU A 27 1.61 -0.11 -2.82
CA LEU A 27 2.14 -0.81 -1.67
C LEU A 27 2.83 0.16 -0.72
N LEU A 28 2.19 0.41 0.42
CA LEU A 28 2.82 1.11 1.54
C LEU A 28 3.60 0.09 2.38
N THR A 29 4.92 0.26 2.43
CA THR A 29 5.78 -0.58 3.27
C THR A 29 5.84 0.00 4.67
N VAL A 30 5.45 -0.79 5.67
CA VAL A 30 5.52 -0.44 7.09
C VAL A 30 6.60 -1.31 7.75
N THR A 31 7.45 -0.73 8.58
CA THR A 31 8.64 -1.41 9.12
C THR A 31 8.53 -1.76 10.59
N ASP A 32 7.54 -1.19 11.29
CA ASP A 32 7.32 -1.32 12.72
C ASP A 32 5.86 -1.00 13.08
N GLU A 33 5.51 -1.16 14.36
CA GLU A 33 4.14 -0.96 14.86
C GLU A 33 3.69 0.50 14.73
N GLN A 34 4.61 1.45 14.91
CA GLN A 34 4.29 2.88 14.84
C GLN A 34 3.94 3.29 13.40
N SER A 35 4.77 2.92 12.43
CA SER A 35 4.54 3.17 11.01
C SER A 35 3.26 2.51 10.50
N LEU A 36 2.87 1.35 11.05
CA LEU A 36 1.57 0.73 10.77
C LEU A 36 0.41 1.58 11.30
N SER A 37 0.48 2.02 12.56
CA SER A 37 -0.55 2.85 13.19
C SER A 37 -0.74 4.18 12.43
N ASP A 38 0.37 4.82 12.05
CA ASP A 38 0.37 6.08 11.32
C ASP A 38 -0.23 5.89 9.91
N ALA A 39 0.16 4.84 9.21
CA ALA A 39 -0.36 4.55 7.88
C ALA A 39 -1.86 4.27 7.89
N VAL A 40 -2.37 3.50 8.86
CA VAL A 40 -3.81 3.24 9.02
C VAL A 40 -4.55 4.54 9.36
N SER A 41 -4.00 5.35 10.26
CA SER A 41 -4.60 6.63 10.65
C SER A 41 -4.70 7.60 9.47
N ASN A 42 -3.64 7.71 8.66
CA ASN A 42 -3.64 8.56 7.47
C ASN A 42 -4.65 8.06 6.43
N LEU A 43 -4.69 6.75 6.18
CA LEU A 43 -5.68 6.17 5.29
C LEU A 43 -7.11 6.39 5.79
N LEU A 44 -7.40 6.34 7.08
CA LEU A 44 -8.76 6.56 7.55
C LEU A 44 -9.18 8.04 7.51
N ASN A 45 -8.25 8.96 7.73
CA ASN A 45 -8.56 10.39 7.86
C ASN A 45 -8.36 11.23 6.59
N ASP A 46 -7.63 10.73 5.60
CA ASP A 46 -7.34 11.46 4.36
C ASP A 46 -7.92 10.72 3.14
N GLU A 47 -9.03 11.25 2.61
CA GLU A 47 -9.75 10.67 1.47
C GLU A 47 -8.97 10.78 0.16
N ASP A 48 -8.28 11.90 -0.07
CA ASP A 48 -7.49 12.12 -1.27
C ASP A 48 -6.29 11.17 -1.29
N TYR A 49 -5.65 10.97 -0.13
CA TYR A 49 -4.57 10.01 0.03
C TYR A 49 -5.03 8.56 -0.18
N ARG A 50 -6.19 8.17 0.36
CA ARG A 50 -6.78 6.84 0.06
C ARG A 50 -7.02 6.64 -1.43
N LEU A 51 -7.61 7.63 -2.09
CA LEU A 51 -7.96 7.53 -3.51
C LEU A 51 -6.72 7.53 -4.39
N TYR A 52 -5.66 8.24 -4.00
CA TYR A 52 -4.36 8.20 -4.66
C TYR A 52 -3.74 6.79 -4.61
N CYS A 53 -3.59 6.22 -3.42
CA CYS A 53 -3.06 4.85 -3.26
C CYS A 53 -3.96 3.79 -3.92
N GLY A 54 -5.28 3.96 -3.85
CA GLY A 54 -6.25 3.07 -4.49
C GLY A 54 -6.24 3.14 -6.02
N ARG A 55 -5.95 4.29 -6.63
CA ARG A 55 -5.86 4.42 -8.10
C ARG A 55 -4.68 3.67 -8.67
N HIS A 56 -3.54 3.69 -7.98
CA HIS A 56 -2.34 3.03 -8.50
C HIS A 56 -2.38 1.49 -8.29
N ALA A 57 -3.16 0.98 -7.32
CA ALA A 57 -3.40 -0.46 -7.13
C ALA A 57 -4.20 -1.13 -8.27
N ARG A 58 -4.94 -0.37 -9.08
CA ARG A 58 -5.51 -0.86 -10.34
C ARG A 58 -4.49 -0.55 -11.43
N GLY A 59 -3.67 -1.53 -11.77
CA GLY A 59 -2.74 -1.42 -12.89
C GLY A 59 -3.40 -0.71 -14.07
N THR A 60 -2.79 0.39 -14.52
CA THR A 60 -3.20 1.06 -15.74
C THR A 60 -3.01 0.07 -16.88
N SER A 61 -4.12 -0.35 -17.49
CA SER A 61 -4.11 -1.02 -18.81
C SER A 61 -3.56 -0.09 -19.87
#